data_AF-A0A1R1XFG0-F1
#
_entry.id   AF-A0A1R1XFG0-F1
#
_cell.length_a   1.000
_cell.length_b   1.000
_cell.length_c   1.000
_cell.angle_alpha   90.00
_cell.angle_beta   90.00
_cell.angle_gamma   90.00
#
_symmetry.space_group_name_H-M   'P 1'
#
loop_
_entity.id
_entity.type
_entity.pdbx_description
1 polymer ?
#
loop_
_entity_poly.entity_id
_entity_poly.type
_entity_poly.pdbx_seq_one_letter_code
_entity_poly.pdbx_strand_id
1 'polypeptide(L)'
;MDTPASKKFTLKLGNCFQHAKVANSTGSRHSKNTVDRMIDRIYYAGISSRPNWCTTNRFLDLSDHMPITAQWILDALEVPAKKTHNRFTVLAEAEMGLIELFAGLIDTVWDQSARLEKPSTPKV
;
A
#
# COMPACT_ATOMS: atom_id res chain seq x y z
N MET A 1 -25.72 2.32 7.85
CA MET A 1 -26.28 3.04 6.69
C MET A 1 -26.98 2.09 5.74
N ASP A 2 -28.27 2.26 5.56
CA ASP A 2 -29.12 1.39 4.73
C ASP A 2 -28.83 1.56 3.24
N THR A 3 -29.28 0.62 2.39
CA THR A 3 -28.97 0.60 0.96
C THR A 3 -29.39 1.88 0.21
N PRO A 4 -30.61 2.45 0.42
CA PRO A 4 -30.98 3.70 -0.23
C PRO A 4 -30.11 4.88 0.23
N ALA A 5 -29.84 4.97 1.53
CA ALA A 5 -28.97 6.02 2.10
C ALA A 5 -27.54 5.91 1.58
N SER A 6 -27.03 4.69 1.43
CA SER A 6 -25.72 4.40 0.83
C SER A 6 -25.61 4.86 -0.62
N LYS A 7 -26.61 4.55 -1.45
CA LYS A 7 -26.62 5.04 -2.84
C LYS A 7 -26.60 6.56 -2.89
N LYS A 8 -27.41 7.23 -2.07
CA LYS A 8 -27.43 8.70 -1.97
C LYS A 8 -26.10 9.26 -1.46
N PHE A 9 -25.47 8.56 -0.52
CA PHE A 9 -24.17 8.93 0.04
C PHE A 9 -23.07 8.85 -1.03
N THR A 10 -22.98 7.77 -1.79
CA THR A 10 -22.02 7.65 -2.90
C THR A 10 -22.22 8.75 -3.94
N LEU A 11 -23.48 9.05 -4.30
CA LEU A 11 -23.80 10.15 -5.22
C LEU A 11 -23.35 11.52 -4.68
N LYS A 12 -23.42 11.74 -3.37
CA LYS A 12 -22.99 13.00 -2.73
C LYS A 12 -21.46 13.13 -2.63
N LEU A 13 -20.74 12.02 -2.44
CA LEU A 13 -19.28 12.01 -2.37
C LEU A 13 -18.60 12.26 -3.73
N GLY A 14 -19.33 12.09 -4.83
CA GLY A 14 -18.83 12.29 -6.19
C GLY A 14 -18.12 11.07 -6.78
N ASN A 15 -17.68 11.21 -8.04
CA ASN A 15 -17.23 10.10 -8.89
C ASN A 15 -15.94 9.40 -8.43
N CYS A 16 -15.22 9.96 -7.46
CA CYS A 16 -13.96 9.40 -6.97
C CYS A 16 -14.16 8.24 -5.98
N PHE A 17 -15.36 8.08 -5.42
CA PHE A 17 -15.66 7.03 -4.45
C PHE A 17 -16.52 5.92 -5.06
N GLN A 18 -16.10 4.68 -4.81
CA GLN A 18 -16.82 3.48 -5.19
C GLN A 18 -17.23 2.67 -3.96
N HIS A 19 -18.32 1.95 -4.07
CA HIS A 19 -18.84 1.08 -3.02
C HIS A 19 -18.44 -0.38 -3.31
N ALA A 20 -17.82 -1.05 -2.33
CA ALA A 20 -17.52 -2.47 -2.42
C ALA A 20 -18.82 -3.28 -2.29
N LYS A 21 -19.14 -4.09 -3.31
CA LYS A 21 -20.37 -4.91 -3.29
C LYS A 21 -20.12 -6.16 -2.44
N VAL A 22 -20.88 -6.30 -1.36
CA VAL A 22 -20.92 -7.52 -0.55
C VAL A 22 -21.65 -8.63 -1.31
N ALA A 23 -21.07 -9.83 -1.39
CA ALA A 23 -21.57 -10.92 -2.24
C ALA A 23 -22.42 -11.99 -1.52
N ASN A 24 -22.15 -12.28 -0.24
CA ASN A 24 -22.66 -13.48 0.46
C ASN A 24 -23.68 -13.18 1.58
N SER A 25 -24.14 -11.94 1.70
CA SER A 25 -25.07 -11.54 2.75
C SER A 25 -26.00 -10.42 2.30
N THR A 26 -27.24 -10.47 2.78
CA THR A 26 -28.21 -9.37 2.69
C THR A 26 -28.04 -8.34 3.81
N GLY A 27 -27.18 -8.65 4.78
CA GLY A 27 -27.09 -7.96 6.06
C GLY A 27 -25.71 -7.93 6.69
N SER A 28 -25.52 -7.01 7.61
CA SER A 28 -24.31 -6.93 8.45
C SER A 28 -24.63 -6.77 9.94
N ARG A 29 -25.90 -6.87 10.34
CA ARG A 29 -26.31 -6.85 11.73
C ARG A 29 -27.11 -8.09 12.09
N HIS A 30 -26.87 -8.64 13.27
CA HIS A 30 -27.73 -9.62 13.91
C HIS A 30 -28.79 -8.93 14.76
N SER A 31 -30.04 -9.32 14.57
CA SER A 31 -31.17 -8.86 15.37
C SER A 31 -32.05 -10.06 15.68
N LYS A 32 -32.28 -10.34 16.96
CA LYS A 32 -33.12 -11.47 17.43
C LYS A 32 -32.74 -12.80 16.74
N ASN A 33 -31.44 -13.11 16.69
CA ASN A 33 -30.86 -14.31 16.05
C ASN A 33 -31.09 -14.43 14.53
N THR A 34 -31.46 -13.33 13.88
CA THR A 34 -31.61 -13.27 12.41
C THR A 34 -30.68 -12.22 11.83
N VAL A 35 -30.29 -12.42 10.56
CA VAL A 35 -29.54 -11.42 9.81
C VAL A 35 -30.49 -10.30 9.38
N ASP A 36 -30.24 -9.09 9.86
CA ASP A 36 -30.98 -7.87 9.58
C ASP A 36 -30.34 -7.09 8.39
N ARG A 37 -30.72 -5.84 8.15
CA ARG A 37 -30.25 -4.99 7.04
C ARG A 37 -28.73 -4.79 6.98
N MET A 38 -28.25 -4.50 5.77
CA MET A 38 -26.88 -4.10 5.49
C MET A 38 -26.64 -2.64 5.93
N ILE A 39 -25.94 -2.45 7.05
CA ILE A 39 -25.65 -1.14 7.63
C ILE A 39 -24.16 -0.79 7.66
N ASP A 40 -23.28 -1.78 7.77
CA ASP A 40 -21.85 -1.61 7.58
C ASP A 40 -21.50 -1.68 6.09
N ARG A 41 -20.59 -0.82 5.63
CA ARG A 41 -20.23 -0.67 4.20
C ARG A 41 -18.80 -0.22 4.05
N ILE A 42 -18.14 -0.70 3.00
CA ILE A 42 -16.79 -0.29 2.63
C ILE A 42 -16.87 0.57 1.36
N TYR A 43 -16.37 1.80 1.46
CA TYR A 43 -16.17 2.71 0.34
C TYR A 43 -14.68 2.90 0.11
N TYR A 44 -14.28 3.04 -1.15
CA TYR A 44 -12.89 3.18 -1.54
C TYR A 44 -12.74 4.18 -2.68
N ALA A 45 -11.56 4.78 -2.79
CA ALA A 45 -11.18 5.75 -3.80
C ALA A 45 -9.69 5.61 -4.12
N GLY A 46 -9.25 6.08 -5.28
CA GLY A 46 -7.83 6.16 -5.63
C GLY A 46 -7.16 4.84 -6.05
N ILE A 47 -7.88 3.71 -6.00
CA ILE A 47 -7.44 2.43 -6.54
C ILE A 47 -8.19 2.21 -7.87
N SER A 48 -7.45 1.90 -8.93
CA SER A 48 -7.99 1.70 -10.28
C SER A 48 -8.81 0.40 -10.40
N SER A 49 -8.55 -0.56 -9.52
CA SER A 49 -9.22 -1.84 -9.46
C SER A 49 -10.33 -1.88 -8.40
N ARG A 50 -11.43 -2.54 -8.77
CA ARG A 50 -12.46 -2.98 -7.82
C ARG A 50 -11.88 -4.08 -6.92
N PRO A 51 -12.31 -4.20 -5.65
CA PRO A 51 -11.93 -5.35 -4.82
C PRO A 51 -12.29 -6.67 -5.51
N ASN A 52 -11.41 -7.67 -5.40
CA ASN A 52 -11.63 -9.01 -5.92
C ASN A 52 -12.88 -9.65 -5.31
N TRP A 53 -13.02 -9.48 -4.00
CA TRP A 53 -14.20 -9.90 -3.27
C TRP A 53 -14.44 -8.98 -2.07
N CYS A 54 -15.70 -8.94 -1.67
CA CYS A 54 -16.15 -8.32 -0.44
C CYS A 54 -17.29 -9.19 0.13
N THR A 55 -17.14 -9.62 1.38
CA THR A 55 -18.05 -10.57 2.03
C THR A 55 -18.30 -10.19 3.48
N THR A 56 -19.41 -10.66 4.02
CA THR A 56 -19.75 -10.58 5.43
C THR A 56 -19.45 -11.94 6.08
N ASN A 57 -18.86 -11.93 7.28
CA ASN A 57 -18.68 -13.14 8.06
C ASN A 57 -19.83 -13.32 9.06
N ARG A 58 -20.73 -14.27 8.75
CA ARG A 58 -21.94 -14.56 9.56
C ARG A 58 -21.70 -15.53 10.71
N PHE A 59 -20.53 -16.17 10.73
CA PHE A 59 -20.21 -17.22 11.69
C PHE A 59 -19.43 -16.68 12.89
N LEU A 60 -18.99 -15.44 12.81
CA LEU A 60 -18.25 -14.78 13.87
C LEU A 60 -19.22 -14.03 14.80
N ASP A 61 -19.68 -14.71 15.84
CA ASP A 61 -20.66 -14.21 16.81
C ASP A 61 -19.97 -13.52 17.99
N LEU A 62 -19.25 -12.43 17.71
CA LEU A 62 -18.57 -11.60 18.72
C LEU A 62 -19.31 -10.29 19.01
N SER A 63 -20.30 -9.93 18.19
CA SER A 63 -21.03 -8.66 18.23
C SER A 63 -22.38 -8.83 17.53
N ASP A 64 -23.30 -7.91 17.79
CA ASP A 64 -24.49 -7.76 16.95
C ASP A 64 -24.16 -7.23 15.56
N HIS A 65 -22.92 -6.79 15.29
CA HIS A 65 -22.42 -6.48 13.95
C HIS A 65 -21.52 -7.59 13.39
N MET A 66 -21.87 -8.08 12.20
CA MET A 66 -21.04 -9.01 11.44
C MET A 66 -19.91 -8.25 10.73
N PRO A 67 -18.66 -8.74 10.78
CA PRO A 67 -17.56 -8.10 10.08
C PRO A 67 -17.74 -8.20 8.57
N ILE A 68 -17.42 -7.11 7.88
CA ILE A 68 -17.31 -7.05 6.43
C ILE A 68 -15.84 -6.98 6.06
N THR A 69 -15.40 -7.90 5.22
CA THR A 69 -14.03 -8.00 4.74
C THR A 69 -14.00 -7.78 3.23
N ALA A 70 -12.99 -7.07 2.75
CA ALA A 70 -12.74 -6.89 1.32
C ALA A 70 -11.26 -7.09 1.02
N GLN A 71 -10.95 -7.64 -0.15
CA GLN A 71 -9.58 -7.89 -0.60
C GLN A 71 -9.30 -7.19 -1.93
N TRP A 72 -8.15 -6.54 -2.01
CA TRP A 72 -7.60 -5.97 -3.24
C TRP A 72 -6.33 -6.71 -3.64
N ILE A 73 -6.11 -6.90 -4.94
CA ILE A 73 -4.78 -7.19 -5.48
C ILE A 73 -4.04 -5.86 -5.62
N LEU A 74 -2.91 -5.75 -4.94
CA LEU A 74 -2.09 -4.54 -4.94
C LEU A 74 -1.18 -4.44 -6.18
N ASP A 75 -1.09 -5.47 -7.01
CA ASP A 75 -0.33 -5.42 -8.28
C ASP A 75 -0.86 -4.32 -9.22
N ALA A 76 -2.12 -3.89 -9.04
CA ALA A 76 -2.71 -2.76 -9.75
C ALA A 76 -2.36 -1.37 -9.16
N LEU A 77 -1.64 -1.32 -8.03
CA LEU A 77 -1.06 -0.09 -7.46
C LEU A 77 0.33 0.22 -8.01
N GLU A 78 0.85 -0.61 -8.92
CA GLU A 78 2.05 -0.28 -9.66
C GLU A 78 1.78 0.99 -10.46
N VAL A 79 2.21 2.12 -9.91
CA VAL A 79 2.17 3.40 -10.59
C VAL A 79 3.04 3.19 -11.83
N PRO A 80 2.50 3.28 -13.07
CA PRO A 80 3.36 3.26 -14.24
C PRO A 80 4.36 4.39 -14.00
N ALA A 81 5.66 4.06 -13.95
CA ALA A 81 6.71 4.98 -13.53
C ALA A 81 6.46 6.36 -14.15
N LYS A 82 5.83 7.25 -13.37
CA LYS A 82 5.54 8.59 -13.86
C LYS A 82 6.92 9.19 -13.99
N LYS A 83 7.31 9.57 -15.21
CA LYS A 83 8.37 10.54 -15.42
C LYS A 83 7.93 11.86 -14.80
N THR A 84 7.90 11.93 -13.47
CA THR A 84 7.73 13.18 -12.77
C THR A 84 9.00 13.96 -13.06
N HIS A 85 8.87 15.04 -13.81
CA HIS A 85 9.83 16.14 -13.74
C HIS A 85 9.69 16.77 -12.35
N ASN A 86 9.97 16.00 -11.29
CA ASN A 86 10.01 16.52 -9.94
C ASN A 86 11.35 17.27 -9.83
N ARG A 87 11.37 18.47 -9.23
CA ARG A 87 12.63 19.22 -9.02
C ARG A 87 13.60 18.51 -8.06
N PHE A 88 13.20 17.36 -7.53
CA PHE A 88 13.94 16.54 -6.58
C PHE A 88 14.63 15.34 -7.24
N THR A 89 14.50 15.11 -8.55
CA THR A 89 15.21 14.02 -9.26
C THR A 89 16.71 14.25 -9.19
N VAL A 90 17.10 15.52 -9.22
CA VAL A 90 18.46 15.99 -8.95
C VAL A 90 18.98 15.53 -7.58
N LEU A 91 18.12 15.39 -6.56
CA LEU A 91 18.55 14.88 -5.26
C LEU A 91 18.79 13.37 -5.29
N ALA A 92 17.96 12.61 -6.00
CA ALA A 92 18.17 11.16 -6.16
C ALA A 92 19.42 10.87 -7.02
N GLU A 93 19.65 11.65 -8.07
CA GLU A 93 20.88 11.60 -8.88
C GLU A 93 22.11 12.02 -8.06
N ALA A 94 22.01 13.06 -7.23
CA ALA A 94 23.07 13.46 -6.31
C ALA A 94 23.34 12.42 -5.22
N GLU A 95 22.31 11.74 -4.72
CA GLU A 95 22.45 10.64 -3.75
C GLU A 95 23.20 9.45 -4.37
N MET A 96 22.85 9.03 -5.60
CA MET A 96 23.64 8.03 -6.34
C MET A 96 25.10 8.48 -6.52
N GLY A 97 25.33 9.75 -6.89
CA GLY A 97 26.69 10.29 -7.05
C GLY A 97 27.49 10.30 -5.74
N LEU A 98 26.86 10.58 -4.60
CA LEU A 98 27.51 10.50 -3.29
C LEU A 98 27.88 9.05 -2.92
N ILE A 99 26.98 8.09 -3.18
CA ILE A 99 27.23 6.67 -2.91
C ILE A 99 28.43 6.16 -3.73
N GLU A 100 28.50 6.48 -5.02
CA GLU A 100 29.62 6.10 -5.87
C GLU A 100 30.95 6.75 -5.43
N LEU A 101 30.90 8.04 -5.04
CA LEU A 101 32.07 8.73 -4.50
C LEU A 101 32.59 8.06 -3.22
N PHE A 102 31.69 7.71 -2.29
CA PHE A 102 32.06 7.03 -1.05
C PHE A 102 32.63 5.63 -1.31
N ALA A 103 32.05 4.88 -2.25
CA ALA A 103 32.58 3.57 -2.65
C ALA A 103 34.01 3.69 -3.20
N GLY A 104 34.25 4.60 -4.16
CA GLY A 104 35.58 4.82 -4.73
C GLY A 104 36.61 5.32 -3.71
N LEU A 105 36.19 6.13 -2.73
CA LEU A 105 37.05 6.56 -1.64
C LEU A 105 37.45 5.39 -0.73
N ILE A 106 36.51 4.52 -0.36
CA ILE A 106 36.77 3.33 0.46
C ILE A 106 37.76 2.41 -0.26
N ASP A 107 37.55 2.15 -1.54
CA ASP A 107 38.45 1.33 -2.36
C ASP A 107 39.86 1.92 -2.40
N THR A 108 39.97 3.24 -2.60
CA THR A 108 41.27 3.95 -2.62
C THR A 108 41.99 3.86 -1.27
N VAL A 109 41.26 4.03 -0.17
CA VAL A 109 41.81 3.93 1.19
C VAL A 109 42.30 2.51 1.45
N TRP A 110 41.54 1.50 1.03
CA TRP A 110 41.92 0.10 1.16
C TRP A 110 43.17 -0.25 0.34
N ASP A 111 43.23 0.22 -0.90
CA ASP A 111 44.39 0.06 -1.78
C ASP A 111 45.65 0.72 -1.20
N GLN A 112 45.52 1.90 -0.60
CA GLN A 112 46.63 2.57 0.08
C GLN A 112 47.07 1.82 1.34
N SER A 113 46.13 1.31 2.14
CA SER A 113 46.43 0.50 3.32
C SER A 113 47.22 -0.76 2.93
N ALA A 114 46.77 -1.49 1.91
CA ALA A 114 47.45 -2.68 1.41
C ALA A 114 48.86 -2.39 0.85
N ARG A 115 49.09 -1.19 0.32
CA ARG A 115 50.43 -0.74 -0.12
C ARG A 115 51.35 -0.42 1.06
N LEU A 116 50.81 0.10 2.15
CA LEU A 116 51.56 0.42 3.37
C LEU A 116 51.87 -0.84 4.22
N GLU A 117 51.08 -1.90 4.11
CA GLU A 117 51.34 -3.19 4.75
C GLU A 117 52.50 -3.98 4.12
N LYS A 118 53.04 -3.54 2.97
CA LYS A 118 54.27 -4.12 2.42
C LYS A 118 55.46 -3.64 3.25
N PRO A 119 56.17 -4.51 4.00
CA PRO A 119 57.34 -4.09 4.74
C PRO A 119 58.39 -3.60 3.74
N SER A 120 58.87 -2.37 3.94
CA SER A 120 60.09 -1.92 3.29
C SER A 120 61.21 -2.86 3.73
N THR A 121 61.64 -3.74 2.84
CA THR A 121 62.83 -4.56 3.07
C THR A 121 64.00 -3.58 3.27
N PRO A 122 64.69 -3.62 4.43
CA PRO A 122 65.85 -2.78 4.64
C PRO A 122 66.92 -3.26 3.66
N LYS A 123 67.41 -2.34 2.81
CA LYS A 123 68.56 -2.60 1.96
C LYS A 123 69.80 -2.69 2.86
N VAL A 124 70.39 -3.88 2.93
CA VAL A 124 71.75 -4.12 3.47
C VAL A 124 72.78 -3.56 2.51
#